data_AF-A0A847A5L6-F1
#
_entry.id   AF-A0A847A5L6-F1
#
_cell.length_a   1.000
_cell.length_b   1.000
_cell.length_c   1.000
_cell.angle_alpha   90.00
_cell.angle_beta   90.00
_cell.angle_gamma   90.00
#
_symmetry.space_group_name_H-M   'P 1'
#
loop_
_entity.id
_entity.type
_entity.pdbx_description
1 polymer ?
#
loop_
_entity_poly.entity_id
_entity_poly.type
_entity_poly.pdbx_seq_one_letter_code
_entity_poly.pdbx_strand_id
1 'polypeptide(L)'
;ALGETMRETHRLLQGIGVSSAALDALVDAAASAGALGAKLTGGGIGGCIIALADSAEHAERLGSALREAGAPRTWTATVPAT
;
A
#
# COMPACT_ATOMS: atom_id res chain seq x y z
N ALA A 1 13.45 8.00 -1.42
CA ALA A 1 12.90 8.51 -2.71
C ALA A 1 11.62 7.77 -3.09
N LEU A 2 11.66 6.47 -3.41
CA LEU A 2 10.48 5.72 -3.91
C LEU A 2 9.25 5.77 -3.00
N GLY A 3 9.41 5.49 -1.70
CA GLY A 3 8.29 5.48 -0.76
C GLY A 3 7.55 6.82 -0.67
N GLU A 4 8.28 7.94 -0.76
CA GLU A 4 7.70 9.29 -0.84
C GLU A 4 6.88 9.47 -2.12
N THR A 5 7.45 9.08 -3.26
CA THR A 5 6.75 9.11 -4.56
C THR A 5 5.48 8.27 -4.53
N MET A 6 5.49 7.12 -3.85
CA MET A 6 4.28 6.30 -3.71
C MET A 6 3.18 7.04 -2.95
N ARG A 7 3.52 7.70 -1.84
CA ARG A 7 2.55 8.49 -1.04
C ARG A 7 1.98 9.64 -1.84
N GLU A 8 2.84 10.42 -2.50
CA GLU A 8 2.40 11.52 -3.35
C GLU A 8 1.51 11.03 -4.49
N THR A 9 1.90 9.93 -5.14
CA THR A 9 1.08 9.34 -6.22
C THR A 9 -0.29 8.91 -5.69
N HIS A 10 -0.39 8.37 -4.47
CA HIS A 10 -1.68 8.03 -3.89
C HIS A 10 -2.57 9.26 -3.71
N ARG A 11 -2.02 10.38 -3.20
CA ARG A 11 -2.77 11.65 -3.08
C ARG A 11 -3.26 12.16 -4.42
N LEU A 12 -2.43 12.09 -5.47
CA LEU A 12 -2.83 12.47 -6.83
C LEU A 12 -3.96 11.57 -7.36
N LEU A 13 -3.90 10.26 -7.10
CA LEU A 13 -4.94 9.30 -7.51
C LEU A 13 -6.27 9.54 -6.77
N GLN A 14 -6.22 9.93 -5.49
CA GLN A 14 -7.39 10.40 -4.77
C GLN A 14 -7.96 11.67 -5.42
N GLY A 15 -7.10 12.63 -5.78
CA GLY A 15 -7.49 13.90 -6.40
C GLY A 15 -8.20 13.77 -7.73
N ILE A 16 -7.86 12.76 -8.54
CA ILE A 16 -8.56 12.47 -9.81
C ILE A 16 -9.77 11.53 -9.64
N GLY A 17 -10.11 11.15 -8.41
CA GLY A 17 -11.34 10.40 -8.10
C GLY A 17 -11.29 8.90 -8.41
N VAL A 18 -10.10 8.30 -8.56
CA VAL A 18 -9.96 6.86 -8.84
C VAL A 18 -9.69 6.02 -7.59
N SER A 19 -9.62 6.61 -6.40
CA SER A 19 -9.52 5.84 -5.15
C SER A 19 -10.90 5.38 -4.63
N SER A 20 -10.91 4.69 -3.50
CA SER A 20 -12.11 4.35 -2.75
C SER A 20 -11.82 4.32 -1.25
N ALA A 21 -12.86 4.46 -0.42
CA ALA A 21 -12.70 4.42 1.04
C ALA A 21 -12.00 3.15 1.53
N ALA A 22 -12.24 2.00 0.87
CA ALA A 22 -11.57 0.74 1.21
C ALA A 22 -10.08 0.76 0.84
N LEU A 23 -9.71 1.32 -0.32
CA LEU A 23 -8.30 1.45 -0.70
C LEU A 23 -7.55 2.43 0.21
N ASP A 24 -8.18 3.55 0.54
CA ASP A 24 -7.60 4.57 1.41
C ASP A 24 -7.35 4.01 2.82
N ALA A 25 -8.32 3.28 3.38
CA ALA A 25 -8.16 2.61 4.67
C ALA A 25 -7.00 1.61 4.69
N LEU A 26 -6.78 0.87 3.59
CA LEU A 26 -5.64 -0.06 3.48
C LEU A 26 -4.31 0.68 3.39
N VAL A 27 -4.25 1.81 2.65
CA VAL A 27 -3.04 2.63 2.58
C VAL A 27 -2.71 3.24 3.94
N ASP A 28 -3.71 3.74 4.67
CA ASP A 28 -3.55 4.28 6.01
C ASP A 28 -3.10 3.21 7.01
N ALA A 29 -3.63 1.99 6.91
CA ALA A 29 -3.20 0.85 7.72
C ALA A 29 -1.73 0.49 7.46
N ALA A 30 -1.32 0.42 6.19
CA ALA A 30 0.09 0.19 5.83
C ALA A 30 1.00 1.31 6.36
N ALA A 31 0.59 2.57 6.24
CA ALA A 31 1.36 3.70 6.75
C ALA A 31 1.48 3.65 8.29
N SER A 32 0.39 3.36 8.99
CA SER A 32 0.37 3.21 10.46
C SER A 32 1.23 2.05 10.94
N ALA A 33 1.35 0.98 10.13
CA ALA A 33 2.22 -0.16 10.38
C ALA A 33 3.70 0.09 9.99
N GLY A 34 4.04 1.29 9.50
CA GLY A 34 5.41 1.70 9.23
C GLY A 34 5.90 1.49 7.80
N ALA A 35 5.01 1.27 6.83
CA ALA A 35 5.40 1.12 5.43
C ALA A 35 6.22 2.32 4.94
N LEU A 36 7.28 2.06 4.18
CA LEU A 36 8.12 3.11 3.58
C LEU A 36 7.31 3.99 2.61
N GLY A 37 6.31 3.40 1.96
CA GLY A 37 5.30 4.05 1.15
C GLY A 37 4.22 3.06 0.72
N ALA A 38 3.01 3.53 0.48
CA ALA A 38 1.89 2.70 0.01
C ALA A 38 1.00 3.50 -0.95
N LYS A 39 0.36 2.81 -1.88
CA LYS A 39 -0.61 3.38 -2.83
C LYS A 39 -1.52 2.32 -3.43
N LEU A 40 -2.70 2.72 -3.90
CA LEU A 40 -3.52 1.88 -4.77
C LEU A 40 -2.79 1.48 -6.07
N THR A 41 -3.16 0.36 -6.67
CA THR A 41 -2.64 -0.10 -7.97
C THR A 41 -3.74 -0.58 -8.92
N GLY A 42 -3.42 -0.68 -10.21
CA GLY A 42 -4.40 -0.96 -11.25
C GLY A 42 -5.23 0.27 -11.61
N GLY A 43 -6.47 0.04 -12.07
CA GLY A 43 -7.38 1.10 -12.54
C GLY A 43 -8.07 1.91 -11.43
N GLY A 44 -8.01 1.46 -10.17
CA GLY A 44 -8.69 2.11 -9.05
C GLY A 44 -10.15 1.68 -8.85
N ILE A 45 -10.88 2.39 -7.97
CA ILE A 45 -12.28 2.16 -7.59
C ILE A 45 -12.50 0.74 -7.00
N GLY A 46 -11.45 0.21 -6.37
CA GLY A 46 -11.36 -1.16 -5.87
C GLY A 46 -10.02 -1.81 -6.25
N GLY A 47 -9.92 -3.11 -6.03
CA GLY A 47 -8.72 -3.88 -6.37
C GLY A 47 -7.70 -3.93 -5.25
N CYS A 48 -6.46 -3.54 -5.54
CA CYS A 48 -5.31 -3.79 -4.68
C CYS A 48 -4.58 -2.48 -4.30
N ILE A 49 -3.81 -2.56 -3.23
CA ILE A 49 -2.73 -1.61 -2.95
C ILE A 49 -1.37 -2.31 -3.09
N ILE A 50 -0.30 -1.52 -3.16
CA ILE A 50 1.07 -1.97 -2.90
C ILE A 50 1.64 -1.19 -1.72
N ALA A 51 2.39 -1.86 -0.87
CA ALA A 51 3.10 -1.27 0.27
C ALA A 51 4.57 -1.70 0.23
N LEU A 52 5.46 -0.75 0.49
CA LEU A 52 6.91 -0.95 0.42
C LEU A 52 7.47 -1.22 1.83
N ALA A 53 8.13 -2.37 1.98
CA ALA A 53 8.86 -2.76 3.18
C ALA A 53 10.38 -2.74 2.93
N ASP A 54 11.17 -2.64 3.99
CA ASP A 54 12.64 -2.71 3.96
C ASP A 54 13.20 -4.13 4.14
N SER A 55 12.35 -5.07 4.52
CA SER A 55 12.74 -6.43 4.90
C SER A 55 11.55 -7.40 4.80
N ALA A 56 11.84 -8.70 4.78
CA ALA A 56 10.79 -9.73 4.76
C ALA A 56 9.93 -9.70 6.03
N GLU A 57 10.54 -9.54 7.20
CA GLU A 57 9.82 -9.41 8.49
C GLU A 57 8.90 -8.18 8.49
N HIS A 58 9.38 -7.04 7.98
CA HIS A 58 8.54 -5.87 7.83
C HIS A 58 7.39 -6.13 6.85
N ALA A 59 7.65 -6.81 5.72
CA ALA A 59 6.58 -7.18 4.77
C ALA A 59 5.51 -8.07 5.42
N GLU A 60 5.89 -9.01 6.28
CA GLU A 60 4.95 -9.84 7.05
C GLU A 60 4.09 -9.00 8.01
N ARG A 61 4.71 -8.06 8.75
CA ARG A 61 3.98 -7.13 9.63
C ARG A 61 2.98 -6.28 8.86
N LEU A 62 3.38 -5.72 7.72
CA LEU A 62 2.47 -4.98 6.84
C LEU A 62 1.33 -5.87 6.35
N GLY A 63 1.64 -7.11 5.96
CA GLY A 63 0.63 -8.09 5.54
C GLY A 63 -0.42 -8.37 6.62
N SER A 64 -0.01 -8.48 7.89
CA SER A 64 -0.94 -8.66 9.01
C SER A 64 -1.82 -7.43 9.22
N ALA A 65 -1.22 -6.24 9.27
CA ALA A 65 -1.97 -4.98 9.40
C ALA A 65 -2.99 -4.78 8.28
N LEU A 66 -2.63 -5.14 7.03
CA LEU A 66 -3.54 -5.06 5.90
C LEU A 66 -4.71 -6.03 6.00
N ARG A 67 -4.48 -7.26 6.45
CA ARG A 67 -5.55 -8.24 6.66
C ARG A 67 -6.49 -7.81 7.79
N GLU A 68 -5.95 -7.27 8.88
CA GLU A 68 -6.73 -6.68 9.98
C GLU A 68 -7.58 -5.48 9.52
N ALA A 69 -7.05 -4.68 8.60
CA ALA A 69 -7.77 -3.57 7.97
C ALA A 69 -8.77 -3.99 6.88
N GLY A 70 -8.93 -5.30 6.62
CA GLY A 70 -9.96 -5.84 5.72
C GLY A 70 -9.45 -6.33 4.36
N ALA A 71 -8.14 -6.40 4.12
CA ALA A 71 -7.62 -7.04 2.92
C ALA A 71 -7.88 -8.57 2.97
N PRO A 72 -8.60 -9.16 2.00
CA PRO A 72 -8.91 -10.58 2.04
C PRO A 72 -7.68 -11.47 1.78
N ARG A 73 -6.69 -10.94 1.06
CA ARG A 73 -5.43 -11.63 0.71
C ARG A 73 -4.30 -10.62 0.58
N THR A 74 -3.08 -11.10 0.82
CA THR A 74 -1.84 -10.33 0.65
C THR A 74 -0.78 -11.20 -0.01
N TRP A 75 0.10 -10.61 -0.81
CA TRP A 75 1.23 -11.28 -1.44
C TRP A 75 2.49 -10.45 -1.25
N THR A 76 3.63 -11.11 -1.03
CA THR A 76 4.94 -10.45 -0.90
C THR A 76 5.79 -10.74 -2.13
N ALA A 77 6.36 -9.70 -2.72
CA ALA A 77 7.30 -9.82 -3.82
C ALA A 77 8.59 -9.07 -3.47
N THR A 78 9.73 -9.75 -3.59
CA THR A 78 11.04 -9.13 -3.39
C THR A 78 11.53 -8.51 -4.70
N VAL A 79 11.89 -7.24 -4.66
CA VAL A 79 12.47 -6.53 -5.79
C VAL A 79 13.95 -6.29 -5.49
N PRO A 80 14.89 -6.73 -6.36
CA PRO A 80 16.31 -6.44 -6.19
C PRO A 80 16.55 -4.93 -6.17
N ALA A 81 17.46 -4.46 -5.31
CA ALA A 81 17.99 -3.11 -5.43
C ALA A 81 18.89 -3.07 -6.66
N THR A 82 18.48 -2.32 -7.68
CA THR A 82 19.31 -1.99 -8.86
C THR A 82 19.80 -0.56 -8.78
#